data_AF-A0A8X7CD22-F1
#
_entry.id   AF-A0A8X7CD22-F1
#
_cell.length_a   1.000
_cell.length_b   1.000
_cell.length_c   1.000
_cell.angle_alpha   90.00
_cell.angle_beta   90.00
_cell.angle_gamma   90.00
#
_symmetry.space_group_name_H-M   'P 1'
#
loop_
_entity.id
_entity.type
_entity.pdbx_description
1 polymer ?
#
loop_
_entity_poly.entity_id
_entity_poly.type
_entity_poly.pdbx_seq_one_letter_code
_entity_poly.pdbx_strand_id
1 'polypeptide(L)'
;MHIWNPTCGLPDVRIYYLTDFMTALAWIQRTRDWGVFVFNRVKEFRNLSDVSSWEHVRSEKNFANILSRGCSTQQLIYLRWKVEGAFLVVRKPGSMPEIKTSPR
;
A
#
# COMPACT_ATOMS: atom_id res chain seq x y z
N MET A 1 -23.29 0.29 5.11
CA MET A 1 -21.84 0.06 5.07
C MET A 1 -21.15 1.35 5.47
N HIS A 2 -20.42 1.38 6.57
CA HIS A 2 -19.57 2.52 6.91
C HIS A 2 -18.35 2.50 5.98
N ILE A 3 -18.30 3.43 5.04
CA ILE A 3 -17.11 3.62 4.19
C ILE A 3 -16.07 4.28 5.09
N TRP A 4 -15.00 3.55 5.39
CA TRP A 4 -13.89 4.09 6.16
C TRP A 4 -13.31 5.30 5.43
N ASN A 5 -13.14 6.42 6.14
CA ASN A 5 -12.51 7.61 5.56
C ASN A 5 -10.98 7.54 5.77
N PRO A 6 -10.20 7.27 4.72
CA PRO A 6 -8.76 7.12 4.83
C PRO A 6 -8.00 8.37 5.26
N THR A 7 -8.57 9.54 5.03
CA THR A 7 -7.91 10.79 5.40
C THR A 7 -8.17 11.17 6.86
N CYS A 8 -9.10 10.48 7.55
CA CYS A 8 -9.56 10.85 8.89
C CYS A 8 -9.97 12.35 9.02
N GLY A 9 -10.37 12.99 7.91
CA GLY A 9 -10.72 14.40 7.87
C GLY A 9 -9.54 15.38 7.73
N LEU A 10 -8.32 14.87 7.50
CA LEU A 10 -7.14 15.71 7.29
C LEU A 10 -7.13 16.31 5.87
N PRO A 11 -7.02 17.65 5.72
CA PRO A 11 -6.83 18.27 4.42
C PRO A 11 -5.42 17.98 3.88
N ASP A 12 -5.30 17.85 2.55
CA ASP A 12 -4.02 17.66 1.83
C ASP A 12 -3.26 16.36 2.16
N VAL A 13 -4.01 15.28 2.43
CA VAL A 13 -3.45 13.93 2.59
C VAL A 13 -3.53 13.16 1.28
N ARG A 14 -2.38 12.73 0.77
CA ARG A 14 -2.31 11.71 -0.28
C ARG A 14 -2.18 10.31 0.31
N ILE A 15 -2.97 9.39 -0.22
CA ILE A 15 -3.03 7.99 0.19
C ILE A 15 -2.33 7.16 -0.86
N TYR A 16 -1.45 6.27 -0.43
CA TYR A 16 -0.76 5.32 -1.29
C TYR A 16 -1.10 3.89 -0.86
N TYR A 17 -1.41 3.04 -1.84
CA TYR A 17 -1.66 1.61 -1.67
C TYR A 17 -0.48 0.82 -2.27
N LEU A 18 0.22 0.05 -1.45
CA LEU A 18 1.44 -0.63 -1.86
C LEU A 18 1.23 -2.14 -1.93
N THR A 19 1.71 -2.76 -3.01
CA THR A 19 1.75 -4.22 -3.16
C THR A 19 3.08 -4.66 -3.75
N ASP A 20 3.61 -5.78 -3.27
CA ASP A 20 4.77 -6.47 -3.86
C ASP A 20 4.37 -7.50 -4.91
N PHE A 21 3.07 -7.71 -5.12
CA PHE A 21 2.58 -8.63 -6.12
C PHE A 21 2.30 -7.90 -7.44
N MET A 22 3.30 -7.89 -8.33
CA MET A 22 3.22 -7.20 -9.63
C MET A 22 2.01 -7.63 -10.48
N THR A 23 1.59 -8.89 -10.37
CA THR A 23 0.42 -9.39 -11.10
C THR A 23 -0.88 -8.74 -10.59
N ALA A 24 -1.07 -8.61 -9.28
CA ALA A 24 -2.24 -7.89 -8.75
C ALA A 24 -2.21 -6.41 -9.11
N LEU A 25 -1.03 -5.76 -9.05
CA LEU A 25 -0.89 -4.38 -9.48
C LEU A 25 -1.30 -4.20 -10.94
N ALA A 26 -0.85 -5.10 -11.83
CA ALA A 26 -1.23 -5.07 -13.23
C ALA A 26 -2.73 -5.26 -13.45
N TRP A 27 -3.40 -6.11 -12.67
CA TRP A 27 -4.85 -6.27 -12.71
C TRP A 27 -5.59 -5.01 -12.28
N ILE A 28 -5.11 -4.34 -11.22
CA ILE A 28 -5.70 -3.09 -10.72
C ILE A 28 -5.51 -1.95 -11.73
N GLN A 29 -4.35 -1.85 -12.36
CA GLN A 29 -4.01 -0.73 -13.27
C GLN A 29 -4.55 -0.90 -14.70
N ARG A 30 -4.86 -2.12 -15.15
CA ARG A 30 -5.25 -2.39 -16.54
C ARG A 30 -6.68 -2.90 -16.64
N THR A 31 -7.40 -2.48 -17.66
CA THR A 31 -8.71 -3.06 -17.99
C THR A 31 -8.52 -4.15 -19.04
N ARG A 32 -8.89 -5.37 -18.69
CA ARG A 32 -8.92 -6.55 -19.56
C ARG A 32 -10.03 -7.49 -19.11
N ASP A 33 -10.36 -8.45 -19.95
CA ASP A 33 -11.31 -9.52 -19.64
C ASP A 33 -10.64 -10.55 -18.73
N TRP A 34 -10.65 -10.27 -17.43
CA TRP A 34 -10.21 -11.20 -16.40
C TRP A 34 -11.32 -12.19 -16.07
N GLY A 35 -10.95 -13.39 -15.60
CA GLY A 35 -11.93 -14.34 -15.08
C GLY A 35 -12.76 -13.73 -13.94
N VAL A 36 -14.01 -14.17 -13.80
CA VAL A 36 -15.04 -13.57 -12.92
C VAL A 36 -14.52 -13.27 -11.50
N PHE A 37 -13.75 -14.18 -10.91
CA PHE A 37 -13.18 -13.99 -9.57
C PHE A 37 -12.21 -12.80 -9.50
N VAL A 38 -11.28 -12.71 -10.45
CA VAL A 38 -10.30 -11.62 -10.51
C VAL A 38 -11.01 -10.30 -10.84
N PHE A 39 -11.94 -10.32 -11.80
CA PHE A 39 -12.73 -9.15 -12.16
C PHE A 39 -13.48 -8.58 -10.96
N ASN A 40 -14.19 -9.41 -10.20
CA ASN A 40 -14.94 -8.97 -9.03
C ASN A 40 -14.03 -8.35 -7.96
N ARG A 41 -12.85 -8.93 -7.71
CA ARG A 41 -11.88 -8.39 -6.74
C ARG A 41 -11.25 -7.08 -7.19
N VAL A 42 -10.87 -6.97 -8.46
CA VAL A 42 -10.36 -5.72 -9.03
C VAL A 42 -11.43 -4.63 -8.96
N LYS A 43 -12.69 -4.97 -9.25
CA LYS A 43 -13.82 -4.04 -9.15
C LYS A 43 -14.00 -3.52 -7.72
N GLU A 44 -13.92 -4.38 -6.71
CA GLU A 44 -13.94 -3.95 -5.30
C GLU A 44 -12.81 -2.96 -4.99
N PHE A 45 -11.57 -3.25 -5.37
CA PHE A 45 -10.44 -2.33 -5.12
C PHE A 45 -10.63 -0.98 -5.81
N ARG A 46 -11.04 -0.97 -7.09
CA ARG A 46 -11.30 0.26 -7.85
C ARG A 46 -12.46 1.08 -7.30
N ASN A 47 -13.43 0.45 -6.64
CA ASN A 47 -14.52 1.17 -5.97
C ASN A 47 -14.09 1.81 -4.65
N LEU A 48 -13.05 1.26 -4.01
CA LEU A 48 -12.57 1.70 -2.69
C LEU A 48 -11.36 2.64 -2.77
N SER A 49 -10.72 2.74 -3.92
CA SER A 49 -9.45 3.47 -4.08
C SER A 49 -9.27 3.98 -5.50
N ASP A 50 -8.53 5.09 -5.64
CA ASP A 50 -8.07 5.53 -6.95
C ASP A 50 -6.98 4.58 -7.46
N VAL A 51 -7.13 4.13 -8.72
CA VAL A 51 -6.16 3.30 -9.43
C VAL A 51 -4.79 3.97 -9.47
N SER A 52 -4.75 5.29 -9.59
CA SER A 52 -3.49 6.07 -9.67
C SER A 52 -2.68 6.02 -8.37
N SER A 53 -3.33 5.69 -7.24
CA SER A 53 -2.71 5.62 -5.92
C SER A 53 -2.04 4.27 -5.63
N TRP A 54 -2.12 3.29 -6.54
CA TRP A 54 -1.51 1.98 -6.37
C TRP A 54 -0.10 1.91 -6.96
N GLU A 55 0.86 1.51 -6.12
CA GLU A 55 2.27 1.40 -6.50
C GLU A 55 2.89 0.07 -6.07
N HIS A 56 3.97 -0.29 -6.75
CA HIS A 56 4.76 -1.46 -6.40
C HIS A 56 5.74 -1.15 -5.26
N VAL A 57 5.87 -2.06 -4.31
CA VAL A 57 6.93 -2.07 -3.30
C VAL A 57 7.65 -3.40 -3.32
N ARG A 58 8.96 -3.43 -3.05
CA ARG A 58 9.68 -4.70 -2.92
C ARG A 58 9.21 -5.47 -1.68
N SER A 59 9.16 -6.80 -1.75
CA SER A 59 8.68 -7.66 -0.66
C SER A 59 9.35 -7.42 0.69
N GLU A 60 10.65 -7.11 0.71
CA GLU A 60 11.42 -6.81 1.93
C GLU A 60 11.06 -5.44 2.55
N LYS A 61 10.35 -4.60 1.79
CA LYS A 61 9.86 -3.28 2.20
C LYS A 61 8.34 -3.25 2.34
N ASN A 62 7.64 -4.31 1.95
CA ASN A 62 6.21 -4.43 2.14
C ASN A 62 5.94 -4.74 3.62
N PHE A 63 5.46 -3.73 4.36
CA PHE A 63 5.10 -3.88 5.76
C PHE A 63 4.11 -5.03 5.98
N ALA A 64 3.13 -5.20 5.09
CA ALA A 64 2.15 -6.29 5.20
C ALA A 64 2.83 -7.66 5.12
N ASN A 65 3.79 -7.84 4.21
CA ASN A 65 4.55 -9.09 4.08
C ASN A 65 5.46 -9.36 5.29
N ILE A 66 6.10 -8.32 5.85
CA ILE A 66 6.91 -8.46 7.07
C ILE A 66 6.01 -8.89 8.24
N LEU A 67 4.86 -8.23 8.41
CA LEU A 67 3.92 -8.52 9.48
C LEU A 67 3.30 -9.91 9.34
N SER A 68 2.93 -10.33 8.12
CA SER A 68 2.29 -11.63 7.88
C SER A 68 3.21 -12.82 8.10
N ARG A 69 4.54 -12.64 8.04
CA ARG A 69 5.54 -13.70 8.31
C ARG A 69 5.85 -13.86 9.80
N GLY A 70 5.29 -12.99 10.64
CA GLY A 70 5.72 -12.84 12.03
C GLY A 70 6.93 -11.92 12.12
N CYS A 71 6.86 -10.96 13.04
CA CYS A 71 7.97 -10.08 13.37
C CYS A 71 8.10 -9.98 14.89
N SER A 72 9.30 -9.68 15.38
CA SER A 72 9.52 -9.47 16.80
C SER A 72 8.85 -8.19 17.27
N THR A 73 8.56 -8.07 18.57
CA THR A 73 8.03 -6.83 19.16
C THR A 73 8.92 -5.63 18.87
N GLN A 74 10.24 -5.82 18.87
CA GLN A 74 11.22 -4.77 18.52
C GLN A 74 11.10 -4.34 17.06
N GLN A 75 10.94 -5.30 16.13
CA GLN A 75 10.69 -4.99 14.73
C GLN A 75 9.36 -4.28 14.57
N LEU A 76 8.29 -4.72 15.23
CA LEU A 76 6.99 -4.07 15.18
C LEU A 76 7.05 -2.61 15.67
N ILE A 77 7.74 -2.35 16.78
CA ILE A 77 7.97 -0.99 17.29
C ILE A 77 8.74 -0.17 16.26
N TYR A 78 9.84 -0.70 15.70
CA TYR A 78 10.61 -0.01 14.67
C TYR A 78 9.76 0.33 13.42
N LEU A 79 8.92 -0.60 12.96
CA LEU A 79 8.05 -0.37 11.81
C LEU A 79 6.96 0.66 12.12
N ARG A 80 6.43 0.71 13.35
CA ARG A 80 5.47 1.73 13.80
C ARG A 80 6.00 3.15 13.63
N TRP A 81 7.29 3.40 13.85
CA TRP A 81 7.89 4.72 13.68
C TRP A 81 8.12 5.13 12.22
N LYS A 82 8.09 4.18 11.27
CA LYS A 82 8.19 4.45 9.83
C LYS A 82 6.84 4.66 9.14
N VAL A 83 5.75 4.39 9.84
CA VAL A 83 4.40 4.50 9.31
C VAL A 83 3.53 5.22 10.32
N GLU A 84 3.31 6.53 10.13
CA GLU A 84 2.32 7.30 10.89
C GLU A 84 0.86 6.92 10.56
N GLY A 85 0.59 5.66 10.23
CA GLY A 85 -0.74 5.19 9.86
C GLY A 85 -0.72 3.72 9.46
N ALA A 86 -1.48 2.88 10.17
CA ALA A 86 -1.59 1.46 9.87
C ALA A 86 -1.94 1.21 8.39
N PHE A 87 -1.24 0.27 7.74
CA PHE A 87 -1.48 -0.26 6.38
C PHE A 87 -1.50 0.73 5.21
N LEU A 88 -1.48 2.04 5.50
CA LEU A 88 -1.68 3.12 4.55
C LEU A 88 -0.63 4.18 4.80
N VAL A 89 0.15 4.43 3.76
CA VAL A 89 1.14 5.48 3.79
C VAL A 89 0.42 6.77 3.44
N VAL A 90 0.01 7.50 4.47
CA VAL A 90 -0.40 8.91 4.36
C VAL A 90 0.87 9.74 4.38
N ARG A 91 1.20 10.43 3.28
CA ARG A 91 2.42 11.27 3.20
C ARG A 91 2.19 12.58 2.48
N LYS A 92 2.90 13.62 2.93
CA LYS A 92 2.97 14.92 2.27
C LYS A 92 3.71 14.82 0.92
N PRO A 93 3.35 15.64 -0.09
CA PRO A 93 4.13 15.80 -1.31
C PRO A 93 5.62 16.04 -1.02
N GLY A 94 6.53 15.29 -1.66
CA GLY A 94 7.97 15.59 -1.66
C GLY A 94 8.82 14.95 -0.56
N SER A 95 8.26 14.17 0.36
CA SER A 95 9.01 13.47 1.41
C SER A 95 9.41 12.04 1.03
N MET A 96 9.86 11.82 -0.21
CA MET A 96 10.42 10.53 -0.61
C MET A 96 11.83 10.42 0.02
N PRO A 97 12.13 9.47 0.91
CA PRO A 97 13.50 9.30 1.36
C PRO A 97 14.32 8.72 0.22
N GLU A 98 15.38 9.42 -0.20
CA GLU A 98 16.46 8.80 -0.97
C GLU A 98 16.96 7.60 -0.17
N ILE A 99 16.71 6.40 -0.70
CA ILE A 99 17.24 5.18 -0.11
C ILE A 99 18.73 5.19 -0.43
N LYS A 100 19.54 5.68 0.50
CA LYS A 100 20.97 5.43 0.49
C LYS A 100 21.17 3.93 0.66
N THR A 101 21.42 3.23 -0.44
CA THR A 101 21.95 1.86 -0.40
C THR A 101 23.34 1.97 0.22
N SER A 102 23.58 1.36 1.39
CA SER A 102 24.97 1.20 1.83
C SER A 102 25.69 0.29 0.83
N PRO A 103 26.97 0.55 0.52
CA PRO A 103 27.76 -0.40 -0.25
C PRO A 103 27.86 -1.72 0.51
N ARG A 104 27.97 -2.80 -0.26
CA ARG A 104 28.21 -4.17 0.21
C ARG A 104 29.54 -4.28 0.95
#